data_AF-A0A7Y8LA18-F1
#
_entry.id   AF-A0A7Y8LA18-F1
#
_cell.length_a   1.000
_cell.length_b   1.000
_cell.length_c   1.000
_cell.angle_alpha   90.00
_cell.angle_beta   90.00
_cell.angle_gamma   90.00
#
_symmetry.space_group_name_H-M   'P 1'
#
loop_
_entity.id
_entity.type
_entity.pdbx_description
1 polymer ?
#
loop_
_entity_poly.entity_id
_entity_poly.type
_entity_poly.pdbx_seq_one_letter_code
_entity_poly.pdbx_strand_id
1 'polypeptide(L)'
;MTSTAFTTLVFGFPPKTIIASAFGVILLISKNDAYPINIFFQNSTIIDTNIKQIIKNFFIFSPFLLKFYQKYLENKLKELKDRLDKEVLYRDNFFELSSDKPDPVMVARKYNDENIALICALFAYGKASLIVKFLNSLNFELLHERDEIIQNELKNRYYRFQKHEDVVALFISLKRLKEIDTLENIFHEGFKKDENILQGIENLISKIYSVNLHETFGYNFLVGSIPKSLNPIGLSPYKRVNMFIRWMVRCDNIDMGLWNKIDKKDILMPLDTHTFKVSRKLKLLDRKVYDFKAVLELTDKLKEFDLNDPIKYDFALYRLGQEKII
;
A
#
# COMPACT_ATOMS: atom_id res chain seq x y z
N MET A 1 -25.19 11.18 39.81
CA MET A 1 -25.04 12.40 40.63
C MET A 1 -23.73 12.31 41.39
N THR A 2 -22.69 12.99 40.91
CA THR A 2 -21.67 13.68 41.72
C THR A 2 -21.09 14.73 40.78
N SER A 3 -21.48 15.99 41.02
CA SER A 3 -21.00 17.15 40.29
C SER A 3 -19.63 17.55 40.82
N THR A 4 -18.68 17.85 39.96
CA THR A 4 -17.54 18.70 40.31
C THR A 4 -17.32 19.70 39.19
N ALA A 5 -17.49 20.96 39.55
CA ALA A 5 -17.40 22.12 38.68
C ALA A 5 -15.95 22.32 38.21
N PHE A 6 -15.79 22.64 36.92
CA PHE A 6 -14.62 23.37 36.45
C PHE A 6 -15.07 24.76 36.03
N THR A 7 -14.89 25.70 36.94
CA THR A 7 -14.93 27.14 36.69
C THR A 7 -13.66 27.51 35.90
N THR A 8 -13.82 28.05 34.71
CA THR A 8 -12.74 28.82 34.06
C THR A 8 -13.30 30.20 33.76
N LEU A 9 -12.90 31.17 34.59
CA LEU A 9 -13.15 32.59 34.36
C LEU A 9 -12.44 33.00 33.06
N VAL A 10 -13.17 33.63 32.15
CA VAL A 10 -12.59 34.48 31.11
C VAL A 10 -13.18 35.87 31.28
N PHE A 11 -12.37 36.79 31.82
CA PHE A 11 -12.68 38.21 31.87
C PHE A 11 -12.67 38.79 30.44
N GLY A 12 -13.72 39.56 30.08
CA GLY A 12 -13.59 40.64 29.09
C GLY A 12 -14.21 40.47 27.70
N PHE A 13 -15.34 39.77 27.52
CA PHE A 13 -16.12 39.86 26.26
C PHE A 13 -17.57 40.33 26.50
N PRO A 14 -18.13 41.18 25.62
CA PRO A 14 -19.47 41.75 25.77
C PRO A 14 -20.57 40.65 25.69
N PRO A 15 -21.79 40.92 26.18
CA PRO A 15 -22.78 39.88 26.46
C PRO A 15 -23.43 39.39 25.16
N LYS A 16 -22.83 38.41 24.47
CA LYS A 16 -23.43 37.65 23.34
C LYS A 16 -22.56 36.48 22.88
N THR A 17 -21.86 35.80 23.78
CA THR A 17 -20.92 34.71 23.45
C THR A 17 -21.45 33.39 23.98
N ILE A 18 -21.90 32.48 23.11
CA ILE A 18 -22.12 31.09 23.50
C ILE A 18 -20.74 30.42 23.54
N ILE A 19 -20.26 30.13 24.75
CA ILE A 19 -19.07 29.35 24.99
C ILE A 19 -19.55 27.94 25.38
N ALA A 20 -19.45 27.00 24.45
CA ALA A 20 -19.63 25.58 24.79
C ALA A 20 -18.26 25.01 25.12
N SER A 21 -17.94 24.89 26.42
CA SER A 21 -16.76 24.16 26.88
C SER A 21 -17.12 22.70 27.13
N ALA A 22 -16.74 21.82 26.21
CA ALA A 22 -16.67 20.39 26.48
C ALA A 22 -15.26 19.92 26.11
N PHE A 23 -14.52 19.40 27.09
CA PHE A 23 -13.22 18.75 26.91
C PHE A 23 -12.16 19.58 26.16
N GLY A 24 -11.92 20.82 26.60
CA GLY A 24 -10.75 21.61 26.17
C GLY A 24 -10.85 22.26 24.78
N VAL A 25 -12.00 22.18 24.10
CA VAL A 25 -12.27 22.94 22.87
C VAL A 25 -13.13 24.15 23.22
N ILE A 26 -12.62 25.36 23.02
CA ILE A 26 -13.38 26.60 23.16
C ILE A 26 -13.97 26.94 21.79
N LEU A 27 -15.27 26.75 21.61
CA LEU A 27 -16.00 27.30 20.47
C LEU A 27 -16.39 28.75 20.81
N LEU A 28 -15.78 29.73 20.14
CA LEU A 28 -16.21 31.13 20.22
C LEU A 28 -17.09 31.44 19.00
N ILE A 29 -18.40 31.60 19.22
CA ILE A 29 -19.32 32.09 18.20
C ILE A 29 -19.63 33.56 18.52
N SER A 30 -19.07 34.48 17.73
CA SER A 30 -19.47 35.89 17.76
C SER A 30 -20.59 36.12 16.75
N LYS A 31 -21.71 36.68 17.21
CA LYS A 31 -22.80 37.12 16.36
C LYS A 31 -22.67 38.64 16.19
N ASN A 32 -22.03 39.08 15.11
CA ASN A 32 -22.16 40.46 14.63
C ASN A 32 -22.85 40.42 13.27
N ASP A 33 -23.89 41.22 13.10
CA ASP A 33 -24.81 41.23 11.95
C ASP A 33 -24.16 41.70 10.62
N ALA A 34 -22.84 41.58 10.47
CA ALA A 34 -22.11 42.07 9.31
C ALA A 34 -20.97 41.17 8.76
N TYR A 35 -20.46 40.14 9.45
CA TYR A 35 -19.29 39.36 8.97
C TYR A 35 -19.29 37.88 9.46
N PRO A 36 -18.59 36.93 8.79
CA PRO A 36 -18.79 35.49 8.95
C PRO A 36 -18.30 34.93 10.30
N ILE A 37 -18.87 33.79 10.69
CA ILE A 37 -18.51 33.02 11.89
C ILE A 37 -17.04 32.60 11.82
N ASN A 38 -16.19 33.12 12.72
CA ASN A 38 -14.80 32.71 12.87
C ASN A 38 -14.67 31.66 13.98
N ILE A 39 -14.21 30.45 13.64
CA ILE A 39 -13.93 29.38 14.60
C ILE A 39 -12.41 29.26 14.76
N PHE A 40 -11.89 29.49 15.97
CA PHE A 40 -10.48 29.30 16.31
C PHE A 40 -10.29 27.96 17.03
N PHE A 41 -9.31 27.18 16.60
CA PHE A 41 -8.84 25.99 17.34
C PHE A 41 -7.47 26.33 17.94
N GLN A 42 -7.34 26.30 19.26
CA GLN A 42 -6.04 26.49 19.91
C GLN A 42 -5.22 25.19 19.81
N ASN A 43 -3.98 25.30 19.35
CA ASN A 43 -3.01 24.22 19.14
C ASN A 43 -3.11 23.08 20.18
N SER A 44 -3.34 21.85 19.73
CA SER A 44 -2.69 20.66 20.28
C SER A 44 -3.05 19.40 19.48
N THR A 45 -2.10 18.50 19.40
CA THR A 45 -2.07 17.19 18.74
C THR A 45 -3.08 16.15 19.30
N ILE A 46 -4.09 16.56 20.07
CA ILE A 46 -5.03 15.70 20.84
C ILE A 46 -6.48 15.80 20.31
N ILE A 47 -6.71 16.53 19.23
CA ILE A 47 -8.02 17.08 18.87
C ILE A 47 -8.91 16.14 18.03
N ASP A 48 -8.38 15.14 17.34
CA ASP A 48 -9.14 14.43 16.30
C ASP A 48 -10.27 13.51 16.79
N THR A 49 -10.03 12.73 17.83
CA THR A 49 -11.00 11.74 18.33
C THR A 49 -12.15 12.39 19.10
N ASN A 50 -11.85 13.48 19.83
CA ASN A 50 -12.85 14.22 20.59
C ASN A 50 -13.69 15.15 19.72
N ILE A 51 -13.14 15.71 18.63
CA ILE A 51 -13.93 16.47 17.67
C ILE A 51 -15.00 15.59 17.03
N LYS A 52 -14.69 14.37 16.56
CA LYS A 52 -15.71 13.46 15.99
C LYS A 52 -16.85 13.18 16.96
N GLN A 53 -16.55 12.96 18.25
CA GLN A 53 -17.56 12.65 19.26
C GLN A 53 -18.42 13.88 19.65
N ILE A 54 -17.79 15.06 19.76
CA ILE A 54 -18.47 16.34 20.03
C ILE A 54 -19.36 16.72 18.83
N ILE A 55 -18.86 16.57 17.61
CA ILE A 55 -19.59 16.77 16.35
C ILE A 55 -20.78 15.81 16.26
N LYS A 56 -20.60 14.51 16.55
CA LYS A 56 -21.70 13.53 16.48
C LYS A 56 -22.86 13.87 17.42
N ASN A 57 -22.57 14.49 18.56
CA ASN A 57 -23.57 14.91 19.54
C ASN A 57 -24.18 16.29 19.26
N PHE A 58 -23.51 17.18 18.49
CA PHE A 58 -23.99 18.53 18.17
C PHE A 58 -24.68 18.64 16.79
N PHE A 59 -24.52 17.66 15.90
CA PHE A 59 -24.91 17.76 14.49
C PHE A 59 -26.39 17.68 14.17
N ILE A 60 -27.24 17.66 15.18
CA ILE A 60 -28.69 17.76 14.98
C ILE A 60 -29.09 19.21 14.60
N PHE A 61 -28.23 20.23 14.77
CA PHE A 61 -28.69 21.64 14.75
C PHE A 61 -28.00 22.66 13.84
N SER A 62 -27.01 22.33 12.99
CA SER A 62 -26.47 23.34 12.05
C SER A 62 -25.82 22.78 10.77
N PRO A 63 -26.48 22.93 9.61
CA PRO A 63 -25.90 22.64 8.29
C PRO A 63 -24.61 23.42 7.99
N PHE A 64 -24.43 24.60 8.62
CA PHE A 64 -23.24 25.42 8.45
C PHE A 64 -21.97 24.77 9.05
N LEU A 65 -22.09 24.18 10.24
CA LEU A 65 -20.97 23.49 10.90
C LEU A 65 -20.55 22.23 10.13
N LEU A 66 -21.49 21.49 9.52
CA LEU A 66 -21.19 20.37 8.62
C LEU A 66 -20.36 20.80 7.42
N LYS A 67 -20.80 21.86 6.75
CA LYS A 67 -20.10 22.40 5.57
C LYS A 67 -18.69 22.89 5.91
N PHE A 68 -18.52 23.53 7.07
CA PHE A 68 -17.20 23.97 7.54
C PHE A 68 -16.28 22.78 7.84
N TYR A 69 -16.77 21.77 8.55
CA TYR A 69 -15.97 20.58 8.88
C TYR A 69 -15.58 19.77 7.64
N GLN A 70 -16.50 19.62 6.66
CA GLN A 70 -16.20 19.00 5.37
C GLN A 70 -15.07 19.75 4.65
N LYS A 71 -15.16 21.09 4.56
CA LYS A 71 -14.11 21.92 3.96
C LYS A 71 -12.77 21.81 4.69
N TYR A 72 -12.78 21.70 6.02
CA TYR A 72 -11.57 21.46 6.80
C TYR A 72 -10.92 20.11 6.46
N LEU A 73 -11.72 19.03 6.35
CA LEU A 73 -11.22 17.72 5.95
C LEU A 73 -10.68 17.70 4.51
N GLU A 74 -11.37 18.37 3.58
CA GLU A 74 -10.92 18.54 2.19
C GLU A 74 -9.57 19.25 2.13
N ASN A 75 -9.40 20.33 2.89
CA ASN A 75 -8.12 21.05 2.97
C ASN A 75 -7.01 20.16 3.54
N LYS A 76 -7.28 19.40 4.60
CA LYS A 76 -6.31 18.45 5.18
C LYS A 76 -5.91 17.36 4.19
N LEU A 77 -6.88 16.86 3.41
CA LEU A 77 -6.63 15.86 2.40
C LEU A 77 -5.80 16.42 1.25
N LYS A 78 -6.05 17.67 0.85
CA LYS A 78 -5.25 18.39 -0.14
C LYS A 78 -3.81 18.60 0.33
N GLU A 79 -3.60 19.03 1.57
CA GLU A 79 -2.26 19.16 2.16
C GLU A 79 -1.49 17.82 2.15
N LEU A 80 -2.18 16.72 2.46
CA LEU A 80 -1.59 15.38 2.42
C LEU A 80 -1.23 14.98 0.99
N LYS A 81 -2.13 15.19 0.03
CA LYS A 81 -1.86 14.94 -1.39
C LYS A 81 -0.63 15.72 -1.86
N ASP A 82 -0.57 17.02 -1.59
CA ASP A 82 0.55 17.87 -2.01
C ASP A 82 1.87 17.40 -1.39
N ARG A 83 1.84 16.91 -0.15
CA ARG A 83 3.01 16.29 0.50
C ARG A 83 3.43 15.00 -0.21
N LEU A 84 2.48 14.12 -0.50
CA LEU A 84 2.77 12.85 -1.17
C LEU A 84 3.26 13.06 -2.61
N ASP A 85 2.69 14.02 -3.35
CA ASP A 85 3.17 14.39 -4.68
C ASP A 85 4.65 14.83 -4.64
N LYS A 86 5.04 15.61 -3.62
CA LYS A 86 6.45 15.99 -3.41
C LYS A 86 7.35 14.80 -3.09
N GLU A 87 6.88 13.87 -2.27
CA GLU A 87 7.64 12.65 -1.93
C GLU A 87 7.81 11.74 -3.15
N VAL A 88 6.79 11.63 -4.01
CA VAL A 88 6.87 10.88 -5.27
C VAL A 88 7.96 11.48 -6.16
N LEU A 89 7.92 12.80 -6.40
CA LEU A 89 8.94 13.49 -7.21
C LEU A 89 10.34 13.40 -6.60
N TYR A 90 10.44 13.50 -5.27
CA TYR A 90 11.73 13.42 -4.57
C TYR A 90 12.36 12.02 -4.71
N ARG A 91 11.54 10.97 -4.66
CA ARG A 91 12.01 9.58 -4.68
C ARG A 91 12.15 8.99 -6.07
N ASP A 92 11.49 9.56 -7.06
CA ASP A 92 11.62 9.19 -8.46
C ASP A 92 12.97 9.66 -9.05
N ASN A 93 14.05 9.05 -8.60
CA ASN A 93 15.41 9.32 -9.07
C ASN A 93 16.29 8.07 -9.02
N PHE A 94 17.35 8.05 -9.84
CA PHE A 94 18.27 6.91 -9.97
C PHE A 94 19.01 6.52 -8.68
N PHE A 95 19.14 7.43 -7.71
CA PHE A 95 19.86 7.20 -6.45
C PHE A 95 18.96 6.73 -5.30
N GLU A 96 17.65 6.64 -5.51
CA GLU A 96 16.71 6.21 -4.46
C GLU A 96 16.90 4.74 -4.07
N LEU A 97 17.49 3.95 -4.97
CA LEU A 97 17.84 2.55 -4.76
C LEU A 97 19.37 2.42 -4.68
N SER A 98 19.87 2.05 -3.51
CA SER A 98 21.31 1.89 -3.27
C SER A 98 21.60 0.78 -2.26
N SER A 99 22.88 0.46 -2.04
CA SER A 99 23.28 -0.46 -0.97
C SER A 99 22.78 -0.01 0.41
N ASP A 100 22.67 1.29 0.63
CA ASP A 100 22.19 1.89 1.89
C ASP A 100 20.66 1.94 1.96
N LYS A 101 19.99 1.95 0.80
CA LYS A 101 18.55 1.92 0.64
C LYS A 101 18.10 0.66 -0.13
N PRO A 102 18.40 -0.55 0.35
CA PRO A 102 18.18 -1.77 -0.39
C PRO A 102 16.68 -1.97 -0.66
N ASP A 103 16.35 -2.38 -1.89
CA ASP A 103 15.02 -2.82 -2.28
C ASP A 103 15.14 -3.95 -3.33
N PRO A 104 14.32 -5.00 -3.28
CA PRO A 104 14.37 -6.09 -4.25
C PRO A 104 14.21 -5.66 -5.72
N VAL A 105 13.49 -4.56 -6.00
CA VAL A 105 13.34 -4.04 -7.38
C VAL A 105 14.69 -3.70 -8.01
N MET A 106 15.68 -3.31 -7.20
CA MET A 106 17.02 -3.00 -7.68
C MET A 106 17.75 -4.22 -8.27
N VAL A 107 17.39 -5.44 -7.83
CA VAL A 107 17.93 -6.67 -8.40
C VAL A 107 17.19 -7.00 -9.69
N ALA A 108 15.85 -6.92 -9.68
CA ALA A 108 15.02 -7.15 -10.86
C ALA A 108 15.43 -6.28 -12.06
N ARG A 109 15.66 -4.98 -11.82
CA ARG A 109 16.08 -4.01 -12.85
C ARG A 109 17.38 -4.33 -13.56
N LYS A 110 18.30 -5.06 -12.93
CA LYS A 110 19.56 -5.46 -13.58
C LYS A 110 19.32 -6.40 -14.76
N TYR A 111 18.23 -7.16 -14.70
CA TYR A 111 17.90 -8.18 -15.69
C TYR A 111 16.78 -7.76 -16.64
N ASN A 112 15.87 -6.88 -16.19
CA ASN A 112 14.77 -6.37 -17.00
C ASN A 112 13.90 -7.49 -17.63
N ASP A 113 13.66 -8.57 -16.86
CA ASP A 113 12.88 -9.76 -17.25
C ASP A 113 11.77 -10.01 -16.22
N GLU A 114 10.55 -10.28 -16.69
CA GLU A 114 9.37 -10.45 -15.84
C GLU A 114 9.44 -11.67 -14.91
N ASN A 115 10.09 -12.76 -15.32
CA ASN A 115 10.23 -13.96 -14.50
C ASN A 115 11.21 -13.71 -13.36
N ILE A 116 12.33 -13.06 -13.66
CA ILE A 116 13.31 -12.65 -12.65
C ILE A 116 12.68 -11.63 -11.68
N ALA A 117 11.89 -10.69 -12.20
CA ALA A 117 11.15 -9.73 -11.39
C ALA A 117 10.15 -10.42 -10.46
N LEU A 118 9.42 -11.43 -10.94
CA LEU A 118 8.51 -12.22 -10.10
C LEU A 118 9.27 -12.95 -8.99
N ILE A 119 10.42 -13.59 -9.28
CA ILE A 119 11.28 -14.19 -8.24
C ILE A 119 11.66 -13.15 -7.19
N CYS A 120 12.16 -11.99 -7.62
CA CYS A 120 12.55 -10.90 -6.73
C CYS A 120 11.39 -10.44 -5.84
N ALA A 121 10.18 -10.35 -6.39
CA ALA A 121 8.99 -9.94 -5.65
C ALA A 121 8.49 -11.00 -4.66
N LEU A 122 8.50 -12.29 -5.04
CA LEU A 122 8.05 -13.39 -4.15
C LEU A 122 8.97 -13.55 -2.93
N PHE A 123 10.27 -13.28 -3.07
CA PHE A 123 11.21 -13.26 -1.94
C PHE A 123 11.22 -11.95 -1.15
N ALA A 124 10.43 -10.94 -1.52
CA ALA A 124 10.42 -9.60 -0.91
C ALA A 124 9.71 -9.53 0.47
N TYR A 125 10.12 -10.39 1.41
CA TYR A 125 9.61 -10.43 2.77
C TYR A 125 10.72 -10.63 3.82
N GLY A 126 10.87 -9.65 4.72
CA GLY A 126 11.96 -9.63 5.71
C GLY A 126 12.79 -8.36 5.63
N LYS A 127 14.01 -8.43 6.16
CA LYS A 127 14.93 -7.28 6.12
C LYS A 127 15.43 -7.09 4.69
N ALA A 128 15.20 -5.91 4.13
CA ALA A 128 15.55 -5.57 2.74
C ALA A 128 17.01 -5.91 2.38
N SER A 129 17.97 -5.63 3.27
CA SER A 129 19.38 -5.96 3.04
C SER A 129 19.64 -7.47 2.91
N LEU A 130 18.89 -8.31 3.64
CA LEU A 130 19.01 -9.77 3.55
C LEU A 130 18.31 -10.32 2.31
N ILE A 131 17.18 -9.72 1.92
CA ILE A 131 16.49 -10.07 0.67
C ILE A 131 17.43 -9.80 -0.51
N VAL A 132 17.96 -8.58 -0.61
CA VAL A 132 18.87 -8.18 -1.69
C VAL A 132 20.14 -9.04 -1.69
N LYS A 133 20.71 -9.37 -0.51
CA LYS A 133 21.85 -10.29 -0.42
C LYS A 133 21.52 -11.69 -0.96
N PHE A 134 20.36 -12.23 -0.61
CA PHE A 134 19.93 -13.54 -1.11
C PHE A 134 19.70 -13.52 -2.62
N LEU A 135 18.97 -12.53 -3.14
CA LEU A 135 18.66 -12.40 -4.56
C LEU A 135 19.93 -12.25 -5.42
N ASN A 136 20.91 -11.44 -4.97
CA ASN A 136 22.20 -11.32 -5.68
C ASN A 136 23.05 -12.62 -5.60
N SER A 137 22.69 -13.58 -4.75
CA SER A 137 23.39 -14.87 -4.66
C SER A 137 22.84 -15.92 -5.63
N LEU A 138 21.69 -15.66 -6.27
CA LEU A 138 21.06 -16.55 -7.23
C LEU A 138 21.63 -16.30 -8.63
N ASN A 139 21.83 -17.38 -9.39
CA ASN A 139 22.13 -17.29 -10.81
C ASN A 139 20.82 -17.36 -11.60
N PHE A 140 20.41 -16.26 -12.23
CA PHE A 140 19.14 -16.21 -12.96
C PHE A 140 19.21 -16.82 -14.38
N GLU A 141 20.41 -17.04 -14.93
CA GLU A 141 20.58 -17.77 -16.20
C GLU A 141 20.02 -19.20 -16.12
N LEU A 142 19.88 -19.75 -14.91
CA LEU A 142 19.25 -21.04 -14.64
C LEU A 142 17.80 -21.14 -15.17
N LEU A 143 17.12 -20.03 -15.44
CA LEU A 143 15.81 -20.04 -16.09
C LEU A 143 15.86 -20.56 -17.54
N HIS A 144 17.05 -20.68 -18.13
CA HIS A 144 17.28 -21.22 -19.47
C HIS A 144 17.91 -22.62 -19.47
N GLU A 145 18.11 -23.20 -18.29
CA GLU A 145 18.86 -24.44 -18.11
C GLU A 145 17.94 -25.66 -17.89
N ARG A 146 18.54 -26.85 -18.01
CA ARG A 146 17.84 -28.12 -17.74
C ARG A 146 17.57 -28.30 -16.23
N ASP A 147 16.51 -29.05 -15.90
CA ASP A 147 16.06 -29.25 -14.51
C ASP A 147 17.19 -29.79 -13.61
N GLU A 148 18.06 -30.66 -14.13
CA GLU A 148 19.18 -31.24 -13.36
C GLU A 148 20.24 -30.19 -13.00
N ILE A 149 20.48 -29.22 -13.89
CA ILE A 149 21.43 -28.13 -13.66
C ILE A 149 20.86 -27.17 -12.61
N ILE A 150 19.58 -26.81 -12.74
CA ILE A 150 18.86 -25.97 -11.76
C ILE A 150 18.93 -26.62 -10.37
N GLN A 151 18.65 -27.92 -10.27
CA GLN A 151 18.73 -28.68 -9.02
C GLN A 151 20.12 -28.63 -8.40
N ASN A 152 21.18 -28.90 -9.18
CA ASN A 152 22.54 -28.94 -8.65
C ASN A 152 23.05 -27.55 -8.22
N GLU A 153 22.78 -26.50 -8.99
CA GLU A 153 23.25 -25.14 -8.71
C GLU A 153 22.51 -24.50 -7.52
N LEU A 154 21.25 -24.87 -7.30
CA LEU A 154 20.43 -24.32 -6.22
C LEU A 154 20.38 -25.20 -4.95
N LYS A 155 21.05 -26.36 -4.93
CA LYS A 155 21.02 -27.33 -3.81
C LYS A 155 21.37 -26.78 -2.42
N ASN A 156 22.15 -25.69 -2.37
CA ASN A 156 22.58 -25.06 -1.12
C ASN A 156 21.90 -23.70 -0.88
N ARG A 157 20.87 -23.35 -1.65
CA ARG A 157 20.18 -22.06 -1.55
C ARG A 157 18.99 -22.21 -0.62
N TYR A 158 18.92 -21.34 0.38
CA TYR A 158 17.86 -21.33 1.37
C TYR A 158 17.53 -19.88 1.72
N TYR A 159 16.26 -19.59 1.96
CA TYR A 159 15.82 -18.30 2.46
C TYR A 159 14.63 -18.42 3.40
N ARG A 160 14.86 -18.17 4.70
CA ARG A 160 13.85 -18.12 5.76
C ARG A 160 12.99 -19.38 5.87
N PHE A 161 11.87 -19.45 5.16
CA PHE A 161 10.98 -20.61 5.14
C PHE A 161 11.23 -21.54 3.94
N GLN A 162 11.92 -21.06 2.90
CA GLN A 162 12.21 -21.85 1.70
C GLN A 162 13.49 -22.64 1.86
N LYS A 163 13.37 -23.97 1.81
CA LYS A 163 14.51 -24.87 1.63
C LYS A 163 14.95 -24.88 0.16
N HIS A 164 16.06 -25.56 -0.15
CA HIS A 164 16.59 -25.58 -1.51
C HIS A 164 15.61 -26.16 -2.53
N GLU A 165 14.82 -27.16 -2.14
CA GLU A 165 13.79 -27.76 -2.98
C GLU A 165 12.72 -26.73 -3.38
N ASP A 166 12.37 -25.80 -2.47
CA ASP A 166 11.39 -24.76 -2.76
C ASP A 166 11.94 -23.71 -3.74
N VAL A 167 13.24 -23.37 -3.63
CA VAL A 167 13.91 -22.45 -4.54
C VAL A 167 14.04 -23.09 -5.93
N VAL A 168 14.48 -24.36 -5.98
CA VAL A 168 14.54 -25.16 -7.21
C VAL A 168 13.18 -25.23 -7.88
N ALA A 169 12.15 -25.58 -7.11
CA ALA A 169 10.79 -25.72 -7.63
C ALA A 169 10.29 -24.42 -8.26
N LEU A 170 10.57 -23.25 -7.64
CA LEU A 170 10.20 -21.97 -8.21
C LEU A 170 10.89 -21.71 -9.56
N PHE A 171 12.20 -21.95 -9.66
CA PHE A 171 12.94 -21.76 -10.92
C PHE A 171 12.42 -22.67 -12.03
N ILE A 172 12.18 -23.96 -11.72
CA ILE A 172 11.60 -24.91 -12.67
C ILE A 172 10.19 -24.47 -13.09
N SER A 173 9.34 -24.03 -12.15
CA SER A 173 7.99 -23.53 -12.46
C SER A 173 8.03 -22.34 -13.40
N LEU A 174 8.90 -21.36 -13.14
CA LEU A 174 8.99 -20.16 -13.98
C LEU A 174 9.63 -20.44 -15.35
N LYS A 175 10.61 -21.35 -15.43
CA LYS A 175 11.11 -21.84 -16.72
C LYS A 175 9.95 -22.44 -17.54
N ARG A 176 9.18 -23.36 -16.96
CA ARG A 176 8.05 -24.01 -17.64
C ARG A 176 6.96 -23.01 -18.04
N LEU A 177 6.69 -22.00 -17.20
CA LEU A 177 5.75 -20.93 -17.58
C LEU A 177 6.26 -20.12 -18.76
N LYS A 178 7.55 -19.78 -18.79
CA LYS A 178 8.19 -19.05 -19.90
C LYS A 178 8.11 -19.81 -21.24
N GLU A 179 8.03 -21.15 -21.20
CA GLU A 179 7.81 -22.00 -22.37
C GLU A 179 6.33 -22.01 -22.83
N ILE A 180 5.39 -21.72 -21.93
CA ILE A 180 3.95 -21.67 -22.23
C ILE A 180 3.59 -20.29 -22.79
N ASP A 181 3.89 -19.22 -22.05
CA ASP A 181 3.59 -17.84 -22.44
C ASP A 181 4.35 -16.84 -21.54
N THR A 182 4.29 -15.55 -21.88
CA THR A 182 4.70 -14.45 -21.02
C THR A 182 3.83 -14.38 -19.76
N LEU A 183 4.40 -13.91 -18.64
CA LEU A 183 3.65 -13.66 -17.42
C LEU A 183 2.60 -12.57 -17.62
N GLU A 184 2.86 -11.59 -18.49
CA GLU A 184 1.84 -10.60 -18.90
C GLU A 184 0.61 -11.29 -19.50
N ASN A 185 0.80 -12.20 -20.46
CA ASN A 185 -0.32 -12.90 -21.11
C ASN A 185 -1.08 -13.79 -20.13
N ILE A 186 -0.34 -14.54 -19.30
CA ILE A 186 -0.93 -15.37 -18.25
C ILE A 186 -1.76 -14.52 -17.29
N PHE A 187 -1.24 -13.39 -16.84
CA PHE A 187 -1.99 -12.49 -15.96
C PHE A 187 -3.20 -11.88 -16.68
N HIS A 188 -3.00 -11.38 -17.90
CA HIS A 188 -4.01 -10.69 -18.69
C HIS A 188 -5.18 -11.61 -19.06
N GLU A 189 -4.95 -12.91 -19.28
CA GLU A 189 -6.02 -13.89 -19.53
C GLU A 189 -7.04 -13.96 -18.38
N GLY A 190 -6.58 -13.86 -17.14
CA GLY A 190 -7.45 -13.78 -15.97
C GLY A 190 -8.08 -12.38 -15.82
N PHE A 191 -7.28 -11.33 -15.99
CA PHE A 191 -7.69 -9.94 -15.82
C PHE A 191 -8.82 -9.51 -16.78
N LYS A 192 -8.69 -9.84 -18.07
CA LYS A 192 -9.56 -9.33 -19.16
C LYS A 192 -11.04 -9.77 -19.07
N LYS A 193 -11.38 -10.70 -18.18
CA LYS A 193 -12.76 -11.19 -18.02
C LYS A 193 -13.68 -10.11 -17.48
N ASP A 194 -13.21 -9.37 -16.46
CA ASP A 194 -13.98 -8.35 -15.73
C ASP A 194 -13.11 -7.13 -15.36
N GLU A 195 -11.97 -6.92 -16.03
CA GLU A 195 -10.93 -5.92 -15.66
C GLU A 195 -10.54 -6.01 -14.17
N ASN A 196 -10.44 -7.24 -13.67
CA ASN A 196 -10.30 -7.52 -12.25
C ASN A 196 -8.89 -8.05 -11.93
N ILE A 197 -8.09 -7.23 -11.25
CA ILE A 197 -6.72 -7.60 -10.84
C ILE A 197 -6.69 -8.90 -10.03
N LEU A 198 -7.69 -9.16 -9.18
CA LEU A 198 -7.73 -10.38 -8.38
C LEU A 198 -7.90 -11.64 -9.25
N GLN A 199 -8.62 -11.56 -10.36
CA GLN A 199 -8.71 -12.66 -11.34
C GLN A 199 -7.41 -12.86 -12.11
N GLY A 200 -6.68 -11.78 -12.42
CA GLY A 200 -5.32 -11.88 -12.97
C GLY A 200 -4.35 -12.57 -12.00
N ILE A 201 -4.39 -12.20 -10.72
CA ILE A 201 -3.61 -12.85 -9.66
C ILE A 201 -4.03 -14.32 -9.52
N GLU A 202 -5.33 -14.62 -9.56
CA GLU A 202 -5.84 -16.00 -9.53
C GLU A 202 -5.27 -16.85 -10.65
N ASN A 203 -5.30 -16.36 -11.90
CA ASN A 203 -4.78 -17.10 -13.04
C ASN A 203 -3.27 -17.29 -12.95
N LEU A 204 -2.52 -16.24 -12.60
CA LEU A 204 -1.06 -16.30 -12.44
C LEU A 204 -0.65 -17.36 -11.40
N ILE A 205 -1.22 -17.29 -10.19
CA ILE A 205 -0.91 -18.24 -9.12
C ILE A 205 -1.34 -19.66 -9.51
N SER A 206 -2.53 -19.81 -10.10
CA SER A 206 -3.03 -21.11 -10.57
C SER A 206 -2.10 -21.74 -11.62
N LYS A 207 -1.57 -20.94 -12.55
CA LYS A 207 -0.62 -21.43 -13.56
C LYS A 207 0.70 -21.85 -12.94
N ILE A 208 1.25 -21.11 -11.97
CA ILE A 208 2.46 -21.52 -11.24
C ILE A 208 2.28 -22.90 -10.59
N TYR A 209 1.14 -23.17 -9.94
CA TYR A 209 0.88 -24.50 -9.35
C TYR A 209 0.61 -25.58 -10.41
N SER A 210 0.07 -25.23 -11.58
CA SER A 210 -0.26 -26.21 -12.62
C SER A 210 0.95 -26.83 -13.31
N VAL A 211 2.09 -26.12 -13.33
CA VAL A 211 3.31 -26.57 -14.04
C VAL A 211 4.28 -27.33 -13.15
N ASN A 212 4.06 -27.36 -11.84
CA ASN A 212 4.91 -28.06 -10.89
C ASN A 212 4.13 -28.44 -9.63
N LEU A 213 4.01 -29.75 -9.37
CA LEU A 213 3.26 -30.32 -8.25
C LEU A 213 4.00 -30.22 -6.90
N HIS A 214 5.06 -29.42 -6.80
CA HIS A 214 5.82 -29.23 -5.57
C HIS A 214 4.98 -28.50 -4.52
N GLU A 215 4.69 -29.18 -3.41
CA GLU A 215 3.86 -28.64 -2.34
C GLU A 215 4.57 -28.78 -0.98
N THR A 216 4.97 -27.65 -0.41
CA THR A 216 5.52 -27.56 0.94
C THR A 216 5.01 -26.30 1.61
N PHE A 217 5.14 -26.20 2.93
CA PHE A 217 4.86 -24.94 3.63
C PHE A 217 5.70 -23.77 3.07
N GLY A 218 6.99 -24.01 2.79
CA GLY A 218 7.90 -23.00 2.27
C GLY A 218 7.47 -22.50 0.89
N TYR A 219 7.16 -23.41 -0.02
CA TYR A 219 6.71 -23.08 -1.37
C TYR A 219 5.33 -22.40 -1.39
N ASN A 220 4.36 -22.93 -0.63
CA ASN A 220 3.02 -22.36 -0.52
C ASN A 220 3.05 -20.96 0.13
N PHE A 221 3.94 -20.76 1.10
CA PHE A 221 4.20 -19.42 1.65
C PHE A 221 4.84 -18.52 0.60
N LEU A 222 5.75 -19.01 -0.25
CA LEU A 222 6.45 -18.21 -1.25
C LEU A 222 5.50 -17.70 -2.34
N VAL A 223 4.79 -18.62 -3.00
CA VAL A 223 3.88 -18.34 -4.13
C VAL A 223 2.57 -17.72 -3.64
N GLY A 224 2.07 -18.16 -2.48
CA GLY A 224 0.80 -17.72 -1.92
C GLY A 224 -0.37 -18.62 -2.32
N SER A 225 -1.50 -18.47 -1.63
CA SER A 225 -2.73 -19.21 -1.92
C SER A 225 -3.46 -18.63 -3.13
N ILE A 226 -4.03 -19.50 -3.96
CA ILE A 226 -4.92 -19.11 -5.06
C ILE A 226 -6.12 -18.34 -4.46
N PRO A 227 -6.33 -17.05 -4.79
CA PRO A 227 -7.48 -16.30 -4.30
C PRO A 227 -8.78 -16.87 -4.87
N LYS A 228 -9.85 -16.87 -4.07
CA LYS A 228 -11.20 -17.09 -4.57
C LYS A 228 -11.76 -15.74 -5.03
N SER A 229 -11.46 -15.32 -6.26
CA SER A 229 -11.79 -13.96 -6.74
C SER A 229 -13.28 -13.61 -6.64
N LEU A 230 -14.16 -14.60 -6.88
CA LEU A 230 -15.62 -14.45 -6.79
C LEU A 230 -16.13 -14.22 -5.35
N ASN A 231 -15.33 -14.49 -4.33
CA ASN A 231 -15.69 -14.25 -2.94
C ASN A 231 -14.47 -13.75 -2.13
N PRO A 232 -14.13 -12.45 -2.21
CA PRO A 232 -12.91 -11.89 -1.63
C PRO A 232 -12.98 -11.66 -0.11
N ILE A 233 -13.56 -12.60 0.63
CA ILE A 233 -13.65 -12.57 2.09
C ILE A 233 -12.45 -13.29 2.69
N GLY A 234 -11.76 -12.64 3.63
CA GLY A 234 -10.64 -13.23 4.37
C GLY A 234 -9.36 -13.42 3.54
N LEU A 235 -9.28 -12.80 2.36
CA LEU A 235 -8.10 -12.86 1.51
C LEU A 235 -6.94 -12.04 2.08
N SER A 236 -5.72 -12.55 1.90
CA SER A 236 -4.50 -11.82 2.22
C SER A 236 -4.35 -10.58 1.33
N PRO A 237 -3.55 -9.57 1.73
CA PRO A 237 -3.32 -8.38 0.90
C PRO A 237 -2.59 -8.63 -0.43
N TYR A 238 -2.05 -9.83 -0.68
CA TYR A 238 -1.26 -10.15 -1.88
C TYR A 238 -0.12 -9.16 -2.19
N LYS A 239 0.45 -8.52 -1.16
CA LYS A 239 1.48 -7.48 -1.25
C LYS A 239 2.56 -7.77 -2.28
N ARG A 240 3.14 -8.97 -2.26
CA ARG A 240 4.27 -9.33 -3.14
C ARG A 240 3.87 -9.40 -4.61
N VAL A 241 2.69 -9.94 -4.90
CA VAL A 241 2.17 -10.01 -6.27
C VAL A 241 1.73 -8.62 -6.75
N ASN A 242 1.06 -7.82 -5.91
CA ASN A 242 0.75 -6.42 -6.23
C ASN A 242 2.02 -5.59 -6.48
N MET A 243 3.10 -5.86 -5.74
CA MET A 243 4.38 -5.17 -5.90
C MET A 243 5.04 -5.56 -7.23
N PHE A 244 5.00 -6.84 -7.59
CA PHE A 244 5.42 -7.30 -8.91
C PHE A 244 4.63 -6.60 -10.03
N ILE A 245 3.29 -6.60 -9.95
CA ILE A 245 2.42 -5.97 -10.94
C ILE A 245 2.75 -4.47 -11.06
N ARG A 246 2.97 -3.77 -9.94
CA ARG A 246 3.41 -2.37 -9.93
C ARG A 246 4.67 -2.18 -10.76
N TRP A 247 5.69 -3.00 -10.55
CA TRP A 247 6.97 -2.93 -11.27
C TRP A 247 6.82 -3.20 -12.77
N MET A 248 5.87 -4.06 -13.15
CA MET A 248 5.63 -4.42 -14.54
C MET A 248 4.82 -3.34 -15.27
N VAL A 249 3.81 -2.75 -14.65
CA VAL A 249 2.87 -1.82 -15.30
C VAL A 249 3.36 -0.37 -15.27
N ARG A 250 4.00 0.06 -14.17
CA ARG A 250 4.54 1.43 -14.06
C ARG A 250 5.93 1.51 -14.67
N CYS A 251 6.24 2.64 -15.28
CA CYS A 251 7.56 2.96 -15.85
C CYS A 251 8.02 4.31 -15.29
N ASP A 252 9.09 4.31 -14.49
CA ASP A 252 9.70 5.50 -13.90
C ASP A 252 11.16 5.19 -13.47
N ASN A 253 11.79 6.02 -12.63
CA ASN A 253 13.15 5.73 -12.17
C ASN A 253 13.22 4.62 -11.11
N ILE A 254 12.12 3.92 -10.81
CA ILE A 254 12.04 2.80 -9.86
C ILE A 254 11.46 1.56 -10.53
N ASP A 255 10.33 1.67 -11.21
CA ASP A 255 9.56 0.59 -11.84
C ASP A 255 9.97 0.39 -13.32
N MET A 256 9.78 -0.83 -13.87
CA MET A 256 10.41 -1.25 -15.14
C MET A 256 9.52 -1.08 -16.39
N GLY A 257 8.19 -1.08 -16.23
CA GLY A 257 7.27 -0.83 -17.35
C GLY A 257 7.27 -1.90 -18.45
N LEU A 258 7.43 -3.17 -18.08
CA LEU A 258 7.49 -4.30 -19.02
C LEU A 258 6.12 -4.72 -19.59
N TRP A 259 5.02 -4.37 -18.92
CA TRP A 259 3.66 -4.73 -19.33
C TRP A 259 2.93 -3.52 -19.92
N ASN A 260 2.17 -3.75 -20.99
CA ASN A 260 1.39 -2.75 -21.73
C ASN A 260 -0.10 -3.08 -21.87
N LYS A 261 -0.57 -4.26 -21.43
CA LYS A 261 -1.97 -4.69 -21.52
C LYS A 261 -2.83 -4.32 -20.31
N ILE A 262 -2.24 -3.72 -19.29
CA ILE A 262 -2.90 -3.35 -18.03
C ILE A 262 -2.58 -1.88 -17.76
N ASP A 263 -3.60 -1.08 -17.45
CA ASP A 263 -3.40 0.34 -17.16
C ASP A 263 -2.96 0.56 -15.70
N LYS A 264 -2.19 1.63 -15.47
CA LYS A 264 -1.78 2.07 -14.12
C LYS A 264 -2.96 2.37 -13.18
N LYS A 265 -4.12 2.75 -13.72
CA LYS A 265 -5.35 3.03 -12.96
C LYS A 265 -5.97 1.77 -12.35
N ASP A 266 -5.66 0.58 -12.91
CA ASP A 266 -6.29 -0.69 -12.54
C ASP A 266 -5.52 -1.42 -11.45
N ILE A 267 -4.21 -1.18 -11.34
CA ILE A 267 -3.34 -1.89 -10.41
C ILE A 267 -3.61 -1.51 -8.95
N LEU A 268 -3.32 -2.44 -8.03
CA LEU A 268 -3.64 -2.32 -6.62
C LEU A 268 -2.42 -2.02 -5.75
N MET A 269 -2.65 -1.38 -4.61
CA MET A 269 -1.62 -1.06 -3.63
C MET A 269 -0.91 -2.34 -3.11
N PRO A 270 0.43 -2.41 -3.13
CA PRO A 270 1.19 -3.49 -2.49
C PRO A 270 1.31 -3.25 -0.98
N LEU A 271 0.17 -3.36 -0.31
CA LEU A 271 0.03 -3.03 1.10
C LEU A 271 0.81 -3.99 2.01
N ASP A 272 1.88 -3.52 2.62
CA ASP A 272 2.55 -4.20 3.72
C ASP A 272 2.10 -3.72 5.11
N THR A 273 2.58 -4.37 6.17
CA THR A 273 2.18 -4.05 7.55
C THR A 273 2.66 -2.69 8.04
N HIS A 274 3.76 -2.16 7.50
CA HIS A 274 4.29 -0.84 7.86
C HIS A 274 3.48 0.25 7.15
N THR A 275 3.28 0.10 5.85
CA THR A 275 2.48 0.96 5.00
C THR A 275 1.02 0.98 5.44
N PHE A 276 0.48 -0.15 5.91
CA PHE A 276 -0.84 -0.20 6.56
C PHE A 276 -0.91 0.71 7.79
N LYS A 277 0.09 0.66 8.68
CA LYS A 277 0.15 1.52 9.87
C LYS A 277 0.29 3.00 9.49
N VAL A 278 1.15 3.31 8.53
CA VAL A 278 1.35 4.68 8.03
C VAL A 278 0.08 5.22 7.40
N SER A 279 -0.57 4.45 6.53
CA SER A 279 -1.82 4.85 5.85
C SER A 279 -2.94 5.12 6.86
N ARG A 280 -3.03 4.32 7.93
CA ARG A 280 -3.96 4.57 9.03
C ARG A 280 -3.63 5.83 9.82
N LYS A 281 -2.35 6.09 10.13
CA LYS A 281 -1.92 7.34 10.80
C LYS A 281 -2.24 8.57 9.95
N LEU A 282 -2.10 8.44 8.63
CA LEU A 282 -2.43 9.46 7.64
C LEU A 282 -3.92 9.59 7.34
N LYS A 283 -4.77 8.74 7.94
CA LYS A 283 -6.22 8.66 7.67
C LYS A 283 -6.59 8.40 6.21
N LEU A 284 -5.70 7.71 5.49
CA LEU A 284 -5.99 7.16 4.16
C LEU A 284 -6.73 5.81 4.25
N LEU A 285 -6.77 5.22 5.45
CA LEU A 285 -7.34 3.91 5.70
C LEU A 285 -8.02 3.88 7.07
N ASP A 286 -9.31 3.58 7.09
CA ASP A 286 -10.12 3.40 8.30
C ASP A 286 -10.13 1.94 8.76
N ARG A 287 -10.03 0.99 7.82
CA ARG A 287 -10.02 -0.44 8.12
C ARG A 287 -8.93 -0.82 9.13
N LYS A 288 -9.34 -1.54 10.17
CA LYS A 288 -8.45 -1.99 11.25
C LYS A 288 -7.78 -3.35 10.98
N VAL A 289 -8.32 -4.12 10.04
CA VAL A 289 -7.82 -5.46 9.67
C VAL A 289 -6.89 -5.33 8.47
N TYR A 290 -5.72 -5.96 8.55
CA TYR A 290 -4.75 -6.05 7.46
C TYR A 290 -5.13 -7.21 6.53
N ASP A 291 -5.94 -6.93 5.51
CA ASP A 291 -6.43 -7.90 4.54
C ASP A 291 -6.65 -7.26 3.15
N PHE A 292 -7.14 -8.02 2.18
CA PHE A 292 -7.38 -7.53 0.83
C PHE A 292 -8.38 -6.36 0.76
N LYS A 293 -9.35 -6.27 1.67
CA LYS A 293 -10.28 -5.13 1.70
C LYS A 293 -9.56 -3.84 2.08
N ALA A 294 -8.51 -3.92 2.90
CA ALA A 294 -7.66 -2.75 3.18
C ALA A 294 -6.89 -2.27 1.93
N VAL A 295 -6.49 -3.20 1.06
CA VAL A 295 -5.86 -2.88 -0.23
C VAL A 295 -6.81 -2.10 -1.11
N LEU A 296 -8.05 -2.58 -1.25
CA LEU A 296 -9.08 -1.92 -2.06
C LEU A 296 -9.40 -0.54 -1.51
N GLU A 297 -9.68 -0.43 -0.20
CA GLU A 297 -10.00 0.85 0.45
C GLU A 297 -8.89 1.89 0.28
N LEU A 298 -7.63 1.49 0.49
CA LEU A 298 -6.50 2.41 0.31
C LEU A 298 -6.31 2.78 -1.16
N THR A 299 -6.44 1.82 -2.09
CA THR A 299 -6.30 2.09 -3.52
C THR A 299 -7.36 3.06 -4.00
N ASP A 300 -8.62 2.86 -3.60
CA ASP A 300 -9.72 3.76 -3.94
C ASP A 300 -9.55 5.14 -3.31
N LYS A 301 -8.99 5.22 -2.10
CA LYS A 301 -8.64 6.51 -1.50
C LYS A 301 -7.56 7.25 -2.28
N LEU A 302 -6.56 6.55 -2.81
CA LEU A 302 -5.50 7.14 -3.63
C LEU A 302 -5.99 7.55 -5.03
N LYS A 303 -7.07 6.93 -5.56
CA LYS A 303 -7.72 7.41 -6.80
C LYS A 303 -8.32 8.80 -6.66
N GLU A 304 -8.68 9.23 -5.44
CA GLU A 304 -9.08 10.62 -5.18
C GLU A 304 -7.92 11.61 -5.40
N PHE A 305 -6.67 11.13 -5.34
CA PHE A 305 -5.47 11.96 -5.55
C PHE A 305 -5.02 11.93 -7.00
N ASP A 306 -4.99 10.75 -7.60
CA ASP A 306 -4.71 10.57 -9.03
C ASP A 306 -5.49 9.38 -9.57
N LEU A 307 -6.49 9.66 -10.41
CA LEU A 307 -7.35 8.63 -11.00
C LEU A 307 -6.60 7.78 -12.04
N ASN A 308 -5.61 8.36 -12.72
CA ASN A 308 -4.90 7.68 -13.80
C ASN A 308 -3.73 6.85 -13.26
N ASP A 309 -3.25 7.19 -12.06
CA ASP A 309 -2.08 6.56 -11.48
C ASP A 309 -2.08 6.55 -9.94
N PRO A 310 -3.07 5.90 -9.30
CA PRO A 310 -3.23 5.92 -7.86
C PRO A 310 -2.05 5.27 -7.12
N ILE A 311 -1.34 4.34 -7.76
CA ILE A 311 -0.26 3.57 -7.12
C ILE A 311 1.09 4.29 -7.16
N LYS A 312 1.20 5.46 -7.81
CA LYS A 312 2.43 6.28 -7.75
C LYS A 312 2.84 6.64 -6.33
N TYR A 313 1.88 6.72 -5.40
CA TYR A 313 2.11 7.05 -4.00
C TYR A 313 2.67 5.90 -3.16
N ASP A 314 2.70 4.68 -3.70
CA ASP A 314 3.09 3.50 -2.94
C ASP A 314 4.52 3.58 -2.40
N PHE A 315 5.48 3.81 -3.28
CA PHE A 315 6.89 3.85 -2.90
C PHE A 315 7.19 4.97 -1.89
N ALA A 316 6.52 6.12 -2.05
CA ALA A 316 6.57 7.23 -1.10
C ALA A 316 6.04 6.82 0.29
N LEU A 317 4.85 6.23 0.37
CA LEU A 317 4.26 5.77 1.63
C LEU A 317 5.13 4.70 2.30
N TYR A 318 5.65 3.74 1.52
CA TYR A 318 6.55 2.69 1.99
C TYR A 318 7.80 3.29 2.64
N ARG A 319 8.49 4.22 1.95
CA ARG A 319 9.72 4.83 2.45
C ARG A 319 9.49 5.73 3.65
N LEU A 320 8.43 6.54 3.66
CA LEU A 320 8.05 7.34 4.83
C LEU A 320 7.88 6.47 6.09
N GLY A 321 7.31 5.27 5.92
CA GLY A 321 7.19 4.28 6.99
C GLY A 321 8.52 3.64 7.39
N GLN A 322 9.35 3.26 6.42
CA GLN A 322 10.66 2.65 6.66
C GLN A 322 11.64 3.60 7.37
N GLU A 323 11.65 4.87 6.96
CA GLU A 323 12.49 5.95 7.49
C GLU A 323 11.94 6.53 8.80
N LYS A 324 10.76 6.06 9.26
CA LYS A 324 10.08 6.51 10.48
C LYS A 324 9.80 8.02 10.51
N ILE A 325 9.53 8.60 9.34
CA ILE A 325 9.13 10.00 9.21
C ILE A 325 7.69 10.20 9.74
N ILE A 326 6.87 9.14 9.78
CA ILE A 326 5.45 9.15 10.19
C ILE A 326 5.12 8.13 11.28
#